data_AF-A0A8E2DQJ0-F1
#
_entry.id   AF-A0A8E2DQJ0-F1
#
_cell.length_a   1.000
_cell.length_b   1.000
_cell.length_c   1.000
_cell.angle_alpha   90.00
_cell.angle_beta   90.00
_cell.angle_gamma   90.00
#
_symmetry.space_group_name_H-M   'P 1'
#
loop_
_entity.id
_entity.type
_entity.pdbx_description
1 polymer ?
#
loop_
_entity_poly.entity_id
_entity_poly.type
_entity_poly.pdbx_seq_one_letter_code
_entity_poly.pdbx_strand_id
1 'polypeptide(L)'
;MSVNYAQESGIDSVAAAVIFCLLYVPLMSFYGFKAFQSKTYVHIILTFFCTVRMIAFAMRAALAGGGSAAYNENLLIGEEVIYSIGFFGLLYSAYQLVVQRQKITGVKTSYGVLSQVTSNLQLVRIAMSVAVALGIAGASDSASASASKVNLGKHLRTASDVIFLLLTILLVVQTVLTFKDEKQVSEKNGYHGQGIGQTHGMIFLSTIAFLLLVKMLFMTATVGKSAQNNEALFYPFSATTELIAVILFAAPGLVPSQSELPS
;
A
#
# COMPACT_ATOMS: atom_id res chain seq x y z
N MET A 1 3.17 -36.94 5.94
CA MET A 1 3.81 -36.19 4.83
C MET A 1 3.90 -34.75 5.28
N SER A 2 5.08 -34.15 5.28
CA SER A 2 5.28 -32.73 5.61
C SER A 2 4.87 -31.87 4.41
N VAL A 3 3.88 -31.00 4.58
CA VAL A 3 3.41 -30.10 3.54
C VAL A 3 4.45 -29.01 3.30
N ASN A 4 4.90 -28.84 2.06
CA ASN A 4 5.77 -27.75 1.67
C ASN A 4 4.92 -26.50 1.41
N TYR A 5 4.79 -25.65 2.42
CA TYR A 5 3.97 -24.45 2.36
C TYR A 5 4.49 -23.44 1.33
N ALA A 6 5.80 -23.40 1.06
CA ALA A 6 6.36 -22.51 0.04
C ALA A 6 5.87 -22.90 -1.37
N GLN A 7 5.91 -24.18 -1.71
CA GLN A 7 5.41 -24.68 -3.01
C GLN A 7 3.88 -24.56 -3.12
N GLU A 8 3.15 -24.78 -2.03
CA GLU A 8 1.68 -24.61 -2.03
C GLU A 8 1.27 -23.15 -2.25
N SER A 9 2.00 -22.22 -1.67
CA SER A 9 1.84 -20.76 -1.89
C SER A 9 2.51 -20.26 -3.18
N GLY A 10 3.14 -21.15 -3.96
CA GLY A 10 3.79 -20.86 -5.24
C GLY A 10 4.98 -19.90 -5.12
N ILE A 11 5.70 -20.00 -4.01
CA ILE A 11 6.94 -19.28 -3.74
C ILE A 11 8.11 -20.16 -4.18
N ASP A 12 8.65 -19.88 -5.37
CA ASP A 12 9.69 -20.67 -6.03
C ASP A 12 10.99 -19.88 -6.23
N SER A 13 10.92 -18.56 -6.45
CA SER A 13 12.07 -17.74 -6.83
C SER A 13 12.71 -16.99 -5.66
N VAL A 14 13.77 -17.60 -5.10
CA VAL A 14 14.66 -16.94 -4.12
C VAL A 14 15.25 -15.65 -4.71
N ALA A 15 15.68 -15.69 -5.98
CA ALA A 15 16.37 -14.59 -6.63
C ALA A 15 15.46 -13.34 -6.71
N ALA A 16 14.20 -13.52 -7.09
CA ALA A 16 13.25 -12.41 -7.17
C ALA A 16 13.01 -11.79 -5.78
N ALA A 17 12.79 -12.61 -4.75
CA ALA A 17 12.58 -12.12 -3.39
C ALA A 17 13.80 -11.33 -2.87
N VAL A 18 15.02 -11.82 -3.11
CA VAL A 18 16.26 -11.12 -2.72
C VAL A 18 16.41 -9.79 -3.46
N ILE A 19 16.15 -9.75 -4.77
CA ILE A 19 16.23 -8.51 -5.56
C ILE A 19 15.27 -7.46 -4.99
N PHE A 20 14.00 -7.81 -4.75
CA PHE A 20 13.04 -6.86 -4.16
C PHE A 20 13.47 -6.41 -2.76
N CYS A 21 13.98 -7.32 -1.92
CA CYS A 21 14.51 -6.97 -0.61
C CYS A 21 15.62 -5.90 -0.71
N LEU A 22 16.59 -6.11 -1.60
CA LEU A 22 17.70 -5.17 -1.81
C LEU A 22 17.25 -3.83 -2.41
N LEU A 23 16.24 -3.81 -3.27
CA LEU A 23 15.70 -2.58 -3.85
C LEU A 23 15.02 -1.67 -2.80
N TYR A 24 14.47 -2.24 -1.72
CA TYR A 24 13.89 -1.45 -0.64
C TYR A 24 14.93 -0.85 0.32
N VAL A 25 16.16 -1.37 0.37
CA VAL A 25 17.26 -0.84 1.22
C VAL A 25 17.59 0.64 0.95
N PRO A 26 17.87 1.07 -0.29
CA PRO A 26 18.16 2.47 -0.57
C PRO A 26 16.95 3.37 -0.32
N LEU A 27 15.73 2.88 -0.60
CA LEU A 27 14.49 3.62 -0.33
C LEU A 27 14.28 3.82 1.18
N MET A 28 14.46 2.77 1.97
CA MET A 28 14.40 2.85 3.44
C MET A 28 15.41 3.86 3.98
N SER A 29 16.65 3.83 3.47
CA SER A 29 17.71 4.75 3.89
C SER A 29 17.37 6.20 3.52
N PHE A 30 16.87 6.43 2.31
CA PHE A 30 16.43 7.74 1.84
C PHE A 30 15.28 8.30 2.67
N TYR A 31 14.21 7.52 2.88
CA TYR A 31 13.06 7.96 3.66
C TYR A 31 13.39 8.10 5.14
N GLY A 32 14.23 7.22 5.70
CA GLY A 32 14.70 7.34 7.07
C GLY A 32 15.47 8.64 7.29
N PHE A 33 16.41 8.95 6.40
CA PHE A 33 17.15 10.21 6.44
C PHE A 33 16.21 11.42 6.32
N LYS A 34 15.27 11.38 5.37
CA LYS A 34 14.27 12.44 5.21
C LYS A 34 13.34 12.57 6.41
N ALA A 35 12.96 11.46 7.05
CA ALA A 35 12.14 11.47 8.25
C ALA A 35 12.85 12.19 9.42
N PHE A 36 14.17 12.02 9.56
CA PHE A 36 14.94 12.77 10.56
C PHE A 36 15.07 14.26 10.23
N GLN A 37 15.19 14.62 8.95
CA GLN A 37 15.36 16.01 8.52
C GLN A 37 14.06 16.83 8.54
N SER A 38 12.99 16.36 7.89
CA SER A 38 11.75 17.14 7.73
C SER A 38 10.68 16.79 8.76
N LYS A 39 10.86 15.70 9.53
CA LYS A 39 9.92 15.19 10.54
C LYS A 39 8.47 15.05 10.05
N THR A 40 8.26 14.91 8.75
CA THR A 40 6.90 14.74 8.20
C THR A 40 6.41 13.32 8.45
N TYR A 41 5.19 13.19 8.97
CA TYR A 41 4.57 11.89 9.31
C TYR A 41 4.56 10.90 8.11
N VAL A 42 4.40 11.41 6.89
CA VAL A 42 4.43 10.61 5.66
C VAL A 42 5.77 9.88 5.47
N HIS A 43 6.91 10.54 5.71
CA HIS A 43 8.23 9.90 5.57
C HIS A 43 8.48 8.84 6.65
N ILE A 44 7.96 9.06 7.86
CA ILE A 44 8.03 8.06 8.94
C ILE A 44 7.25 6.80 8.53
N ILE A 45 6.03 6.96 8.01
CA ILE A 45 5.22 5.83 7.55
C ILE A 45 5.87 5.13 6.36
N LEU A 46 6.41 5.87 5.39
CA LEU A 46 7.11 5.28 4.24
C LEU A 46 8.38 4.53 4.65
N THR A 47 9.10 5.00 5.68
CA THR A 47 10.24 4.27 6.26
C THR A 47 9.77 2.96 6.87
N PHE A 48 8.75 3.02 7.73
CA PHE A 48 8.14 1.83 8.34
C PHE A 48 7.67 0.83 7.28
N PHE A 49 7.00 1.33 6.24
CA PHE A 49 6.58 0.55 5.09
C PHE A 49 7.75 -0.18 4.43
N CYS A 50 8.84 0.53 4.11
CA CYS A 50 10.01 -0.07 3.48
C CYS A 50 10.63 -1.16 4.38
N THR A 51 10.71 -0.92 5.69
CA THR A 51 11.20 -1.91 6.66
C THR A 51 10.32 -3.17 6.67
N VAL A 52 9.00 -3.01 6.76
CA VAL A 52 8.04 -4.12 6.71
C VAL A 52 8.17 -4.90 5.40
N ARG A 53 8.40 -4.22 4.26
CA ARG A 53 8.62 -4.88 2.97
C ARG A 53 9.93 -5.65 2.91
N MET A 54 11.01 -5.09 3.40
CA MET A 54 12.28 -5.82 3.49
C MET A 54 12.13 -7.10 4.31
N ILE A 55 11.43 -7.03 5.45
CA ILE A 55 11.17 -8.21 6.29
C ILE A 55 10.32 -9.23 5.54
N ALA A 56 9.23 -8.81 4.88
CA ALA A 56 8.38 -9.70 4.10
C ALA A 56 9.16 -10.41 2.98
N PHE A 57 9.96 -9.68 2.19
CA PHE A 57 10.77 -10.28 1.13
C PHE A 57 11.91 -11.15 1.66
N ALA A 58 12.49 -10.82 2.82
CA ALA A 58 13.46 -11.69 3.48
C ALA A 58 12.82 -13.00 3.96
N MET A 59 11.62 -12.95 4.54
CA MET A 59 10.84 -14.14 4.89
C MET A 59 10.48 -14.96 3.65
N ARG A 60 10.05 -14.30 2.57
CA ARG A 60 9.74 -14.95 1.30
C ARG A 60 10.96 -15.63 0.67
N ALA A 61 12.14 -15.00 0.74
CA ALA A 61 13.40 -15.62 0.30
C ALA A 61 13.78 -16.83 1.17
N ALA A 62 13.57 -16.76 2.49
CA ALA A 62 13.81 -17.87 3.39
C ALA A 62 12.85 -19.05 3.13
N LEU A 63 11.58 -18.78 2.82
CA LEU A 63 10.60 -19.78 2.41
C LEU A 63 11.00 -20.44 1.07
N ALA A 64 11.42 -19.64 0.09
CA ALA A 64 11.87 -20.11 -1.23
C ALA A 64 13.18 -20.93 -1.18
N GLY A 65 14.02 -20.69 -0.15
CA GLY A 65 15.39 -21.23 -0.07
C GLY A 65 15.51 -22.74 0.11
N GLY A 66 14.40 -23.46 0.28
CA GLY A 66 14.38 -24.92 0.41
C GLY A 66 15.08 -25.42 1.67
N GLY A 67 14.33 -25.63 2.75
CA GLY A 67 14.87 -26.09 4.03
C GLY A 67 13.79 -26.18 5.10
N SER A 68 14.17 -26.19 6.38
CA SER A 68 13.21 -26.21 7.50
C SER A 68 12.24 -25.02 7.48
N ALA A 69 12.65 -23.90 6.89
CA ALA A 69 11.83 -22.70 6.72
C ALA A 69 10.62 -22.95 5.79
N ALA A 70 10.78 -23.72 4.71
CA ALA A 70 9.71 -24.00 3.73
C ALA A 70 8.55 -24.82 4.32
N TYR A 71 8.80 -25.54 5.42
CA TYR A 71 7.82 -26.35 6.15
C TYR A 71 7.23 -25.62 7.37
N ASN A 72 7.61 -24.36 7.61
CA ASN A 72 7.17 -23.61 8.78
C ASN A 72 5.93 -22.76 8.44
N GLU A 73 4.76 -23.26 8.81
CA GLU A 73 3.47 -22.58 8.62
C GLU A 73 3.44 -21.18 9.27
N ASN A 74 4.02 -21.03 10.47
CA ASN A 74 4.06 -19.74 11.16
C ASN A 74 4.89 -18.69 10.38
N LEU A 75 5.90 -19.14 9.63
CA LEU A 75 6.69 -18.26 8.77
C LEU A 75 5.89 -17.78 7.57
N LEU A 76 5.07 -18.65 6.97
CA LEU A 76 4.15 -18.27 5.90
C LEU A 76 3.09 -17.28 6.39
N ILE A 77 2.41 -17.57 7.51
CA ILE A 77 1.40 -16.66 8.10
C ILE A 77 2.05 -15.30 8.41
N GLY A 78 3.26 -15.33 8.99
CA GLY A 78 4.03 -14.12 9.30
C GLY A 78 4.30 -13.28 8.05
N GLU A 79 4.73 -13.90 6.94
CA GLU A 79 4.95 -13.22 5.67
C GLU A 79 3.67 -12.56 5.16
N GLU A 80 2.55 -13.27 5.14
CA GLU A 80 1.27 -12.75 4.63
C GLU A 80 0.73 -11.59 5.47
N VAL A 81 0.84 -11.70 6.80
CA VAL A 81 0.44 -10.65 7.74
C VAL A 81 1.28 -9.41 7.56
N ILE A 82 2.61 -9.56 7.51
CA ILE A 82 3.54 -8.44 7.34
C ILE A 82 3.33 -7.79 5.96
N TYR A 83 3.12 -8.58 4.91
CA TYR A 83 2.83 -8.08 3.56
C TYR A 83 1.53 -7.25 3.51
N SER A 84 0.52 -7.68 4.26
CA SER A 84 -0.78 -6.98 4.38
C SER A 84 -0.65 -5.67 5.18
N ILE A 85 0.05 -5.70 6.32
CA ILE A 85 0.32 -4.51 7.15
C ILE A 85 1.11 -3.47 6.35
N GLY A 86 2.03 -3.88 5.47
CA GLY A 86 2.73 -2.96 4.61
C GLY A 86 1.77 -2.11 3.77
N PHE A 87 0.75 -2.72 3.16
CA PHE A 87 -0.14 -1.99 2.26
C PHE A 87 -0.90 -0.84 2.95
N PHE A 88 -1.26 -1.02 4.22
CA PHE A 88 -1.84 0.04 5.07
C PHE A 88 -1.02 1.32 5.02
N GLY A 89 0.29 1.24 5.27
CA GLY A 89 1.15 2.42 5.39
C GLY A 89 1.21 3.21 4.08
N LEU A 90 1.27 2.50 2.96
CA LEU A 90 1.35 3.11 1.64
C LEU A 90 0.02 3.73 1.22
N LEU A 91 -1.09 3.00 1.36
CA LEU A 91 -2.42 3.51 1.04
C LEU A 91 -2.78 4.73 1.90
N TYR A 92 -2.49 4.66 3.20
CA TYR A 92 -2.71 5.79 4.12
C TYR A 92 -1.87 7.01 3.73
N SER A 93 -0.60 6.82 3.36
CA SER A 93 0.29 7.91 2.93
C SER A 93 -0.23 8.59 1.65
N ALA A 94 -0.66 7.82 0.66
CA ALA A 94 -1.26 8.35 -0.56
C ALA A 94 -2.51 9.18 -0.24
N TYR A 95 -3.37 8.65 0.62
CA TYR A 95 -4.62 9.27 1.02
C TYR A 95 -4.40 10.58 1.77
N GLN A 96 -3.47 10.58 2.73
CA GLN A 96 -3.10 11.77 3.48
C GLN A 96 -2.60 12.87 2.54
N LEU A 97 -1.78 12.55 1.54
CA LEU A 97 -1.25 13.54 0.60
C LEU A 97 -2.32 14.14 -0.30
N VAL A 98 -3.28 13.34 -0.77
CA VAL A 98 -4.42 13.86 -1.56
C VAL A 98 -5.24 14.83 -0.72
N VAL A 99 -5.59 14.47 0.52
CA VAL A 99 -6.35 15.35 1.44
C VAL A 99 -5.55 16.60 1.81
N GLN A 100 -4.25 16.48 2.08
CA GLN A 100 -3.39 17.63 2.39
C GLN A 100 -3.31 18.58 1.21
N ARG A 101 -3.19 18.07 -0.02
CA ARG A 101 -3.16 18.90 -1.21
C ARG A 101 -4.48 19.63 -1.45
N GLN A 102 -5.62 18.97 -1.24
CA GLN A 102 -6.94 19.63 -1.27
C GLN A 102 -7.01 20.83 -0.31
N LYS A 103 -6.45 20.68 0.90
CA LYS A 103 -6.40 21.77 1.89
C LYS A 103 -5.50 22.92 1.45
N ILE A 104 -4.33 22.61 0.89
CA ILE A 104 -3.35 23.61 0.43
C ILE A 104 -3.88 24.41 -0.77
N THR A 105 -4.51 23.74 -1.74
CA THR A 105 -5.04 24.41 -2.94
C THR A 105 -6.34 25.17 -2.67
N GLY A 106 -6.95 25.01 -1.49
CA GLY A 106 -8.22 25.64 -1.12
C GLY A 106 -9.40 25.18 -1.99
N VAL A 107 -9.21 24.10 -2.74
CA VAL A 107 -10.20 23.56 -3.67
C VAL A 107 -11.29 22.87 -2.86
N LYS A 108 -12.44 23.53 -2.72
CA LYS A 108 -13.65 22.88 -2.23
C LYS A 108 -14.17 21.98 -3.35
N THR A 109 -13.88 20.69 -3.26
CA THR A 109 -14.42 19.71 -4.20
C THR A 109 -15.95 19.83 -4.24
N SER A 110 -16.53 19.97 -5.43
CA SER A 110 -17.96 20.24 -5.64
C SER A 110 -18.89 19.06 -5.26
N TYR A 111 -18.34 18.00 -4.67
CA TYR A 111 -18.99 16.70 -4.48
C TYR A 111 -19.33 16.41 -3.00
N GLY A 112 -20.23 17.22 -2.44
CA GLY A 112 -20.94 17.08 -1.15
C GLY A 112 -20.46 16.00 -0.15
N VAL A 113 -21.30 14.99 0.10
CA VAL A 113 -21.13 13.99 1.18
C VAL A 113 -19.89 13.10 0.97
N LEU A 114 -19.57 12.75 -0.29
CA LEU A 114 -18.42 11.91 -0.59
C LEU A 114 -17.12 12.61 -0.20
N SER A 115 -17.02 13.93 -0.46
CA SER A 115 -15.90 14.75 -0.01
C SER A 115 -15.83 14.84 1.52
N GLN A 116 -16.96 14.95 2.22
CA GLN A 116 -16.97 15.00 3.69
C GLN A 116 -16.51 13.69 4.33
N VAL A 117 -16.94 12.54 3.79
CA VAL A 117 -16.53 11.22 4.30
C VAL A 117 -15.05 10.97 4.01
N THR A 118 -14.60 11.30 2.80
CA THR A 118 -13.21 11.08 2.36
C THR A 118 -12.23 12.11 2.92
N SER A 119 -12.67 13.30 3.30
CA SER A 119 -11.79 14.28 3.95
C SER A 119 -11.51 13.96 5.42
N ASN A 120 -12.31 13.09 6.06
CA ASN A 120 -12.09 12.68 7.44
C ASN A 120 -11.06 11.54 7.53
N LEU A 121 -9.80 11.93 7.67
CA LEU A 121 -8.66 11.01 7.83
C LEU A 121 -8.80 10.04 9.02
N GLN A 122 -9.58 10.38 10.05
CA GLN A 122 -9.78 9.48 11.19
C GLN A 122 -10.65 8.28 10.81
N LEU A 123 -11.74 8.51 10.07
CA LEU A 123 -12.61 7.43 9.59
C LEU A 123 -11.85 6.48 8.68
N VAL A 124 -11.04 7.05 7.78
CA VAL A 124 -10.19 6.28 6.86
C VAL A 124 -9.16 5.46 7.63
N ARG A 125 -8.51 6.05 8.65
CA ARG A 125 -7.56 5.33 9.51
C ARG A 125 -8.22 4.19 10.27
N ILE A 126 -9.42 4.40 10.82
CA ILE A 126 -10.18 3.37 11.54
C ILE A 126 -10.55 2.24 10.58
N ALA A 127 -11.10 2.56 9.41
CA ALA A 127 -11.46 1.57 8.40
C ALA A 127 -10.26 0.73 7.94
N MET A 128 -9.12 1.39 7.69
CA MET A 128 -7.87 0.69 7.36
C MET A 128 -7.36 -0.18 8.51
N SER A 129 -7.49 0.27 9.76
CA SER A 129 -7.07 -0.49 10.95
C SER A 129 -7.96 -1.72 11.17
N VAL A 130 -9.27 -1.60 10.94
CA VAL A 130 -10.21 -2.73 10.93
C VAL A 130 -9.84 -3.73 9.83
N ALA A 131 -9.52 -3.27 8.62
CA ALA A 131 -9.07 -4.14 7.54
C ALA A 131 -7.80 -4.92 7.94
N VAL A 132 -6.79 -4.25 8.51
CA VAL A 132 -5.57 -4.92 9.01
C VAL A 132 -5.90 -5.97 10.07
N ALA A 133 -6.75 -5.64 11.05
CA ALA A 133 -7.14 -6.59 12.10
C ALA A 133 -7.86 -7.82 11.53
N LEU A 134 -8.76 -7.63 10.56
CA LEU A 134 -9.42 -8.71 9.84
C LEU A 134 -8.44 -9.55 9.02
N GLY A 135 -7.44 -8.92 8.39
CA GLY A 135 -6.38 -9.62 7.66
C GLY A 135 -5.52 -10.50 8.57
N ILE A 136 -5.14 -10.00 9.75
CA ILE A 136 -4.38 -10.75 10.76
C ILE A 136 -5.20 -11.93 11.29
N ALA A 137 -6.44 -11.69 11.70
CA ALA A 137 -7.34 -12.73 12.17
C ALA A 137 -7.59 -13.77 11.08
N GLY A 138 -7.82 -13.32 9.84
CA GLY A 138 -8.04 -14.16 8.67
C GLY A 138 -6.87 -15.09 8.37
N ALA A 139 -5.64 -14.56 8.36
CA ALA A 139 -4.42 -15.35 8.15
C ALA A 139 -4.20 -16.37 9.29
N SER A 140 -4.45 -15.96 10.53
CA SER A 140 -4.29 -16.83 11.71
C SER A 140 -5.31 -17.97 11.74
N ASP A 141 -6.58 -17.68 11.45
CA ASP A 141 -7.65 -18.69 11.45
C ASP A 141 -7.61 -19.61 10.22
N SER A 142 -7.09 -19.12 9.08
CA SER A 142 -6.90 -19.95 7.88
C SER A 142 -5.88 -21.08 8.05
N ALA A 143 -5.00 -20.96 9.05
CA ALA A 143 -3.98 -21.96 9.41
C ALA A 143 -4.44 -22.93 10.52
N SER A 144 -5.71 -22.85 10.95
CA SER A 144 -6.21 -23.70 12.02
C SER A 144 -6.52 -25.13 11.55
N ALA A 145 -6.33 -26.13 12.40
CA ALA A 145 -6.71 -27.51 12.10
C ALA A 145 -8.24 -27.74 11.97
N SER A 146 -9.07 -26.79 12.40
CA SER A 146 -10.53 -26.88 12.31
C SER A 146 -11.04 -26.34 10.98
N ALA A 147 -11.73 -27.17 10.20
CA ALA A 147 -12.35 -26.78 8.93
C ALA A 147 -13.29 -25.56 9.05
N SER A 148 -14.02 -25.44 10.17
CA SER A 148 -14.89 -24.28 10.43
C SER A 148 -14.10 -22.97 10.59
N LYS A 149 -12.95 -23.03 11.26
CA LYS A 149 -12.04 -21.87 11.42
C LYS A 149 -11.32 -21.53 10.13
N VAL A 150 -10.93 -22.52 9.33
CA VAL A 150 -10.33 -22.30 8.01
C VAL A 150 -11.27 -21.52 7.09
N ASN A 151 -12.56 -21.90 7.04
CA ASN A 151 -13.54 -21.18 6.23
C ASN A 151 -13.78 -19.76 6.74
N LEU A 152 -13.89 -19.59 8.07
CA LEU A 152 -13.99 -18.27 8.67
C LEU A 152 -12.77 -17.40 8.33
N GLY A 153 -11.55 -17.94 8.44
CA GLY A 153 -10.30 -17.24 8.11
C GLY A 153 -10.26 -16.76 6.66
N LYS A 154 -10.69 -17.62 5.71
CA LYS A 154 -10.83 -17.25 4.29
C LYS A 154 -11.82 -16.10 4.09
N HIS A 155 -12.97 -16.13 4.78
CA HIS A 155 -13.95 -15.04 4.72
C HIS A 155 -13.41 -13.73 5.32
N LEU A 156 -12.73 -13.78 6.46
CA LEU A 156 -12.12 -12.61 7.10
C LEU A 156 -11.04 -11.97 6.22
N ARG A 157 -10.20 -12.81 5.60
CA ARG A 157 -9.17 -12.35 4.65
C ARG A 157 -9.79 -11.69 3.42
N THR A 158 -10.81 -12.33 2.83
CA THR A 158 -11.54 -11.77 1.70
C THR A 158 -12.20 -10.44 2.06
N ALA A 159 -12.78 -10.33 3.26
CA ALA A 159 -13.39 -9.10 3.75
C ALA A 159 -12.35 -7.98 3.90
N SER A 160 -11.17 -8.28 4.45
CA SER A 160 -10.04 -7.34 4.52
C SER A 160 -9.66 -6.81 3.13
N ASP A 161 -9.48 -7.71 2.15
CA ASP A 161 -9.11 -7.33 0.78
C ASP A 161 -10.18 -6.45 0.11
N VAL A 162 -11.46 -6.77 0.31
CA VAL A 162 -12.60 -5.97 -0.18
C VAL A 162 -12.60 -4.58 0.45
N ILE A 163 -12.37 -4.45 1.76
CA ILE A 163 -12.31 -3.14 2.43
C ILE A 163 -11.15 -2.31 1.86
N PHE A 164 -9.97 -2.91 1.70
CA PHE A 164 -8.83 -2.23 1.08
C PHE A 164 -9.09 -1.82 -0.36
N LEU A 165 -9.80 -2.65 -1.14
CA LEU A 165 -10.19 -2.33 -2.51
C LEU A 165 -11.13 -1.11 -2.53
N LEU A 166 -12.16 -1.10 -1.68
CA LEU A 166 -13.09 0.03 -1.58
C LEU A 166 -12.38 1.32 -1.20
N LEU A 167 -11.47 1.28 -0.22
CA LEU A 167 -10.67 2.44 0.18
C LEU A 167 -9.75 2.92 -0.94
N THR A 168 -9.22 1.99 -1.74
CA THR A 168 -8.37 2.33 -2.90
C THR A 168 -9.20 2.94 -4.04
N ILE A 169 -10.41 2.46 -4.28
CA ILE A 169 -11.34 3.07 -5.24
C ILE A 169 -11.68 4.51 -4.78
N LEU A 170 -11.98 4.70 -3.49
CA LEU A 170 -12.24 6.02 -2.93
C LEU A 170 -11.02 6.95 -3.10
N LEU A 171 -9.81 6.46 -2.87
CA LEU A 171 -8.57 7.21 -3.13
C LEU A 171 -8.47 7.64 -4.59
N VAL A 172 -8.70 6.74 -5.54
CA VAL A 172 -8.62 7.04 -6.98
C VAL A 172 -9.66 8.09 -7.36
N VAL A 173 -10.91 7.90 -6.93
CA VAL A 173 -11.99 8.87 -7.19
C VAL A 173 -11.60 10.24 -6.63
N GLN A 174 -11.18 10.32 -5.37
CA GLN A 174 -10.78 11.59 -4.75
C GLN A 174 -9.59 12.24 -5.47
N THR A 175 -8.60 11.46 -5.90
CA THR A 175 -7.44 11.95 -6.64
C THR A 175 -7.85 12.53 -8.00
N VAL A 176 -8.71 11.84 -8.74
CA VAL A 176 -9.21 12.30 -10.05
C VAL A 176 -10.08 13.55 -9.91
N LEU A 177 -10.95 13.59 -8.89
CA LEU A 177 -11.78 14.77 -8.63
C LEU A 177 -10.92 15.98 -8.28
N THR A 178 -9.96 15.80 -7.37
CA THR A 178 -9.00 16.85 -7.00
C THR A 178 -8.21 17.34 -8.20
N PHE A 179 -7.81 16.43 -9.11
CA PHE A 179 -7.04 16.79 -10.30
C PHE A 179 -7.85 17.66 -11.27
N LYS A 180 -9.14 17.31 -11.47
CA LYS A 180 -10.04 18.09 -12.32
C LYS A 180 -10.25 19.49 -11.74
N ASP A 181 -10.51 19.56 -10.44
CA ASP A 181 -10.80 20.83 -9.77
C ASP A 181 -9.55 21.72 -9.71
N GLU A 182 -8.36 21.16 -9.47
CA GLU A 182 -7.09 21.90 -9.49
C GLU A 182 -6.78 22.47 -10.88
N LYS A 183 -7.03 21.70 -11.94
CA LYS A 183 -6.87 22.18 -13.32
C LYS A 183 -7.78 23.36 -13.62
N GLN A 184 -9.05 23.30 -13.20
CA GLN A 184 -10.00 24.41 -13.37
C GLN A 184 -9.59 25.67 -12.61
N VAL A 185 -9.04 25.53 -11.40
CA VAL A 185 -8.56 26.67 -10.61
C VAL A 185 -7.28 27.25 -11.19
N SER A 186 -6.34 26.42 -11.66
CA SER A 186 -5.10 26.88 -12.30
C SER A 186 -5.38 27.64 -13.59
N GLU A 187 -6.30 27.16 -14.44
CA GLU A 187 -6.73 27.87 -15.67
C GLU A 187 -7.36 29.23 -15.37
N LYS A 188 -8.10 29.36 -14.25
CA LYS A 188 -8.73 30.63 -13.85
C LYS A 188 -7.77 31.63 -13.21
N ASN A 189 -6.81 31.15 -12.42
CA ASN A 189 -5.96 32.01 -11.59
C ASN A 189 -4.54 32.22 -12.16
N GLY A 190 -4.18 31.56 -13.26
CA GLY A 190 -2.83 31.67 -13.86
C GLY A 190 -1.71 31.20 -12.93
N TYR A 191 -2.03 30.45 -11.88
CA TYR A 191 -1.08 30.04 -10.86
C TYR A 191 -0.23 28.86 -11.38
N HIS A 192 1.07 29.11 -11.56
CA HIS A 192 2.08 28.07 -11.82
C HIS A 192 2.89 27.85 -10.54
N GLY A 193 2.85 26.63 -10.00
CA GLY A 193 3.61 26.25 -8.80
C GLY A 193 5.12 26.41 -9.01
N GLN A 194 5.84 26.77 -7.94
CA GLN A 194 7.28 27.09 -8.00
C GLN A 194 8.20 25.84 -7.94
N GLY A 195 7.70 24.63 -8.25
CA GLY A 195 8.55 23.42 -8.28
C GLY A 195 7.88 22.20 -8.92
N ILE A 196 8.68 21.23 -9.36
CA ILE A 196 8.22 20.03 -10.10
C ILE A 196 7.17 19.23 -9.31
N GLY A 197 7.35 19.02 -8.00
CA GLY A 197 6.36 18.31 -7.16
C GLY A 197 5.09 19.11 -6.89
N GLN A 198 5.16 20.44 -6.86
CA GLN A 198 3.97 21.28 -6.73
C GLN A 198 3.18 21.30 -8.06
N THR A 199 3.88 21.45 -9.19
CA THR A 199 3.26 21.53 -10.52
C THR A 199 2.77 20.18 -11.04
N HIS A 200 3.51 19.09 -10.81
CA HIS A 200 3.17 17.75 -11.31
C HIS A 200 2.74 16.77 -10.21
N GLY A 201 2.64 17.20 -8.96
CA GLY A 201 2.33 16.26 -7.88
C GLY A 201 0.97 15.57 -8.00
N MET A 202 -0.04 16.19 -8.63
CA MET A 202 -1.28 15.45 -8.92
C MET A 202 -1.09 14.34 -9.94
N ILE A 203 -0.19 14.51 -10.91
CA ILE A 203 0.15 13.45 -11.85
C ILE A 203 0.78 12.30 -11.07
N PHE A 204 1.77 12.59 -10.20
CA PHE A 204 2.38 11.58 -9.34
C PHE A 204 1.36 10.88 -8.42
N LEU A 205 0.49 11.63 -7.74
CA LEU A 205 -0.57 11.06 -6.88
C LEU A 205 -1.56 10.23 -7.68
N SER A 206 -1.93 10.66 -8.89
CA SER A 206 -2.83 9.91 -9.76
C SER A 206 -2.19 8.61 -10.23
N THR A 207 -0.89 8.63 -10.58
CA THR A 207 -0.15 7.42 -10.95
C THR A 207 -0.02 6.48 -9.75
N ILE A 208 0.30 7.00 -8.56
CA ILE A 208 0.35 6.20 -7.32
C ILE A 208 -1.00 5.54 -7.08
N ALA A 209 -2.10 6.32 -7.05
CA ALA A 209 -3.45 5.79 -6.81
C ALA A 209 -3.83 4.70 -7.83
N PHE A 210 -3.48 4.89 -9.10
CA PHE A 210 -3.69 3.88 -10.14
C PHE A 210 -2.89 2.60 -9.90
N LEU A 211 -1.60 2.70 -9.55
CA LEU A 211 -0.76 1.54 -9.23
C LEU A 211 -1.32 0.75 -8.04
N LEU A 212 -1.83 1.43 -7.01
CA LEU A 212 -2.47 0.76 -5.87
C LEU A 212 -3.78 0.09 -6.25
N LEU A 213 -4.55 0.69 -7.15
CA LEU A 213 -5.76 0.08 -7.67
C LEU A 213 -5.44 -1.19 -8.45
N VAL A 214 -4.44 -1.16 -9.33
CA VAL A 214 -3.99 -2.34 -10.08
C VAL A 214 -3.61 -3.47 -9.12
N LYS A 215 -2.81 -3.16 -8.09
CA LYS A 215 -2.45 -4.12 -7.04
C LYS A 215 -3.70 -4.72 -6.37
N MET A 216 -4.61 -3.87 -5.91
CA MET A 216 -5.79 -4.35 -5.16
C MET A 216 -6.76 -5.14 -6.02
N LEU A 217 -6.94 -4.75 -7.29
CA LEU A 217 -7.71 -5.53 -8.25
C LEU A 217 -7.08 -6.90 -8.49
N PHE A 218 -5.76 -6.96 -8.66
CA PHE A 218 -5.05 -8.23 -8.80
C PHE A 218 -5.23 -9.11 -7.56
N MET A 219 -4.94 -8.59 -6.37
CA MET A 219 -5.07 -9.35 -5.12
C MET A 219 -6.51 -9.84 -4.92
N THR A 220 -7.51 -8.95 -5.07
CA THR A 220 -8.93 -9.30 -4.86
C THR A 220 -9.44 -10.30 -5.91
N ALA A 221 -9.06 -10.14 -7.18
CA ALA A 221 -9.53 -11.01 -8.26
C ALA A 221 -8.89 -12.41 -8.24
N THR A 222 -7.73 -12.53 -7.59
CA THR A 222 -6.99 -13.78 -7.44
C THR A 222 -7.24 -14.50 -6.12
N VAL A 223 -7.90 -13.88 -5.13
CA VAL A 223 -8.28 -14.55 -3.87
C VAL A 223 -8.97 -15.88 -4.14
N GLY A 224 -8.41 -16.95 -3.56
CA GLY A 224 -8.96 -18.30 -3.64
C GLY A 224 -8.76 -19.00 -5.00
N LYS A 225 -7.93 -18.43 -5.89
CA LYS A 225 -7.55 -19.02 -7.18
C LYS A 225 -6.06 -19.33 -7.21
N SER A 226 -5.67 -20.34 -8.00
CA SER A 226 -4.26 -20.69 -8.24
C SER A 226 -3.42 -19.53 -8.82
N ALA A 227 -4.07 -18.55 -9.47
CA ALA A 227 -3.42 -17.35 -10.00
C ALA A 227 -2.79 -16.47 -8.91
N GLN A 228 -3.24 -16.53 -7.65
CA GLN A 228 -2.63 -15.83 -6.52
C GLN A 228 -1.22 -16.36 -6.21
N ASN A 229 -1.05 -17.67 -6.38
CA ASN A 229 0.20 -18.38 -6.13
C ASN A 229 1.10 -18.38 -7.37
N ASN A 230 0.69 -17.72 -8.47
CA ASN A 230 1.54 -17.59 -9.64
C ASN A 230 2.52 -16.43 -9.47
N GLU A 231 3.76 -16.76 -9.12
CA GLU A 231 4.85 -15.81 -8.96
C GLU A 231 5.03 -14.86 -10.15
N ALA A 232 4.86 -15.37 -11.38
CA ALA A 232 5.01 -14.59 -12.60
C ALA A 232 3.97 -13.46 -12.71
N LEU A 233 2.83 -13.58 -12.02
CA LEU A 233 1.81 -12.53 -11.94
C LEU A 233 1.96 -11.69 -10.68
N PHE A 234 2.34 -12.32 -9.56
CA PHE A 234 2.52 -11.64 -8.28
C PHE A 234 3.56 -10.52 -8.34
N TYR A 235 4.75 -10.78 -8.90
CA TYR A 235 5.81 -9.77 -8.92
C TYR A 235 5.42 -8.54 -9.77
N PRO A 236 4.97 -8.65 -11.03
CA PRO A 236 4.62 -7.48 -11.83
C PRO A 236 3.42 -6.69 -11.30
N PHE A 237 2.36 -7.37 -10.85
CA PHE A 237 1.10 -6.69 -10.51
C PHE A 237 0.99 -6.30 -9.03
N SER A 238 1.72 -6.98 -8.14
CA SER A 238 1.70 -6.69 -6.70
C SER A 238 2.98 -6.01 -6.22
N ALA A 239 4.15 -6.65 -6.40
CA ALA A 239 5.41 -6.15 -5.84
C ALA A 239 5.95 -4.92 -6.59
N THR A 240 5.94 -4.97 -7.93
CA THR A 240 6.48 -3.91 -8.78
C THR A 240 5.63 -2.65 -8.74
N THR A 241 4.29 -2.78 -8.80
CA THR A 241 3.38 -1.63 -8.71
C THR A 241 3.60 -0.85 -7.42
N GLU A 242 3.83 -1.57 -6.34
CA GLU A 242 4.11 -1.00 -5.03
C GLU A 242 5.49 -0.34 -4.95
N LEU A 243 6.52 -1.01 -5.47
CA LEU A 243 7.87 -0.46 -5.53
C LEU A 243 7.89 0.85 -6.33
N ILE A 244 7.24 0.88 -7.50
CA ILE A 244 7.13 2.09 -8.32
C ILE A 244 6.38 3.17 -7.55
N ALA A 245 5.25 2.85 -6.89
CA ALA A 245 4.53 3.82 -6.08
C ALA A 245 5.41 4.44 -4.98
N VAL A 246 6.25 3.64 -4.33
CA VAL A 246 7.21 4.11 -3.32
C VAL A 246 8.32 4.95 -3.93
N ILE A 247 8.80 4.64 -5.13
CA ILE A 247 9.77 5.50 -5.83
C ILE A 247 9.12 6.85 -6.17
N LEU A 248 7.86 6.87 -6.61
CA LEU A 248 7.15 8.10 -6.93
C LEU A 248 6.93 9.00 -5.71
N PHE A 249 6.79 8.43 -4.50
CA PHE A 249 6.74 9.22 -3.26
C PHE A 249 8.04 10.00 -2.97
N ALA A 250 9.16 9.62 -3.59
CA ALA A 250 10.44 10.30 -3.41
C ALA A 250 10.54 11.56 -4.28
N ALA A 251 9.54 11.82 -5.14
CA ALA A 251 9.52 13.00 -5.99
C ALA A 251 9.63 14.29 -5.14
N PRO A 252 10.60 15.17 -5.45
CA PRO A 252 10.85 16.36 -4.64
C PRO A 252 9.66 17.31 -4.71
N GLY A 253 9.19 17.76 -3.54
CA GLY A 253 8.05 18.66 -3.40
C GLY A 253 6.67 17.99 -3.51
N LEU A 254 6.60 16.65 -3.59
CA LEU A 254 5.33 15.92 -3.52
C LEU A 254 4.77 15.89 -2.08
N VAL A 255 5.66 15.66 -1.11
CA VAL A 255 5.32 15.69 0.31
C VAL A 255 5.50 17.12 0.82
N PRO A 256 4.43 17.79 1.27
CA PRO A 256 4.53 19.15 1.77
C PRO A 256 5.39 19.19 3.04
N SER A 257 6.13 20.27 3.20
CA SER A 257 6.88 20.56 4.42
C SER A 257 5.90 20.85 5.58
N GLN A 258 6.32 20.63 6.84
CA GLN A 258 5.46 20.96 7.99
C GLN A 258 5.04 22.45 8.00
N SER A 259 5.88 23.33 7.47
CA SER A 259 5.60 24.77 7.34
C SER A 259 4.49 25.12 6.33
N GLU A 260 4.16 24.22 5.41
CA GLU A 260 3.11 24.43 4.40
C GLU A 260 1.76 23.82 4.81
N LEU A 261 1.69 23.09 5.93
CA LEU A 261 0.45 22.50 6.41
C LEU A 261 -0.30 23.52 7.26
N PRO A 262 -1.61 23.77 7.00
CA PRO A 262 -2.41 24.64 7.84
C PRO A 262 -2.52 24.02 9.24
N SER A 263 -2.10 24.79 10.24
CA SER A 263 -2.17 24.48 11.68
C SER A 263 -3.61 24.36 12.17
#